data_AF-A0A651GDJ2-F1
#
_entry.id   AF-A0A651GDJ2-F1
#
_cell.length_a   1.000
_cell.length_b   1.000
_cell.length_c   1.000
_cell.angle_alpha   90.00
_cell.angle_beta   90.00
_cell.angle_gamma   90.00
#
_symmetry.space_group_name_H-M   'P 1'
#
loop_
_entity.id
_entity.type
_entity.pdbx_description
1 polymer ?
#
loop_
_entity_poly.entity_id
_entity_poly.type
_entity_poly.pdbx_seq_one_letter_code
_entity_poly.pdbx_strand_id
1 'polypeptide(L)'
;MPTAPEPTAASTATTITVYWRPGCGFCSRLLRWIDRAGVPTTRRNIWEDPEAAAAVRAATGGDETVPTVTIGQRTLVNPSPRALQAAIAAQAPELLPDGPEPSRHWWERTARSG
;
A
#
# COMPACT_ATOMS: atom_id res chain seq x y z
N MET A 1 -10.49 8.65 -36.96
CA MET A 1 -9.76 7.43 -36.55
C MET A 1 -9.20 7.68 -35.16
N PRO A 2 -9.31 6.72 -34.24
CA PRO A 2 -9.27 6.96 -32.79
C PRO A 2 -7.91 7.46 -32.31
N THR A 3 -7.95 8.56 -31.56
CA THR A 3 -6.87 9.04 -30.71
C THR A 3 -6.37 7.89 -29.85
N ALA A 4 -5.10 7.52 -30.01
CA ALA A 4 -4.44 6.59 -29.10
C ALA A 4 -4.64 7.08 -27.66
N PRO A 5 -4.94 6.22 -26.68
CA PRO A 5 -4.91 6.67 -25.30
C PRO A 5 -3.49 7.16 -25.00
N GLU A 6 -3.36 8.46 -24.81
CA GLU A 6 -2.17 9.08 -24.23
C GLU A 6 -1.81 8.29 -22.96
N PRO A 7 -0.51 8.06 -22.67
CA PRO A 7 -0.11 7.39 -21.44
C PRO A 7 -0.69 8.19 -20.28
N THR A 8 -1.78 7.66 -19.73
CA THR A 8 -2.55 8.24 -18.65
C THR A 8 -1.57 8.51 -17.53
N ALA A 9 -1.50 9.79 -17.16
CA ALA A 9 -0.74 10.33 -16.06
C ALA A 9 -0.60 9.27 -14.96
N ALA A 10 0.64 8.97 -14.60
CA ALA A 10 0.98 8.21 -13.41
C ALA A 10 0.03 8.67 -12.29
N SER A 11 -0.92 7.80 -11.96
CA SER A 11 -1.82 8.03 -10.84
C SER A 11 -0.90 8.00 -9.64
N THR A 12 -0.51 9.18 -9.15
CA THR A 12 0.21 9.41 -7.90
C THR A 12 -0.69 8.85 -6.82
N ALA A 13 -0.61 7.54 -6.61
CA ALA A 13 -1.45 6.82 -5.69
C ALA A 13 -1.19 7.46 -4.33
N THR A 14 -2.15 8.25 -3.85
CA THR A 14 -2.00 9.03 -2.62
C THR A 14 -2.12 8.15 -1.39
N THR A 15 -2.57 6.89 -1.56
CA THR A 15 -2.65 5.87 -0.51
C THR A 15 -2.40 4.47 -1.08
N ILE A 16 -2.00 3.53 -0.22
CA ILE A 16 -1.97 2.10 -0.57
C ILE A 16 -3.26 1.41 -0.13
N THR A 17 -3.79 0.47 -0.92
CA THR A 17 -4.96 -0.33 -0.52
C THR A 17 -4.50 -1.67 0.03
N VAL A 18 -4.84 -1.98 1.29
CA VAL A 18 -4.55 -3.25 1.95
C VAL A 18 -5.83 -4.05 2.09
N TYR A 19 -5.87 -5.20 1.42
CA TYR A 19 -6.91 -6.20 1.54
C TYR A 19 -6.59 -7.15 2.68
N TRP A 20 -7.51 -7.24 3.64
CA TRP A 20 -7.35 -8.04 4.85
C TRP A 20 -8.63 -8.83 5.16
N ARG A 21 -8.52 -9.80 6.07
CA ARG A 21 -9.66 -10.55 6.62
C ARG A 21 -9.50 -10.78 8.12
N PRO A 22 -10.59 -10.91 8.89
CA PRO A 22 -10.51 -11.25 10.31
C PRO A 22 -9.82 -12.61 10.52
N GLY A 23 -9.04 -12.73 11.59
CA GLY A 23 -8.28 -13.96 11.92
C GLY A 23 -6.94 -14.13 11.18
N CYS A 24 -6.53 -13.17 10.35
CA CYS A 24 -5.24 -13.21 9.64
C CYS A 24 -4.09 -12.59 10.46
N GLY A 25 -3.24 -13.42 11.05
CA GLY A 25 -2.08 -12.96 11.84
C GLY A 25 -1.04 -12.15 11.04
N PHE A 26 -0.82 -12.48 9.77
CA PHE A 26 0.07 -11.73 8.88
C PHE A 26 -0.47 -10.32 8.58
N CYS A 27 -1.78 -10.20 8.39
CA CYS A 27 -2.45 -8.94 8.14
C CYS A 27 -2.25 -7.98 9.33
N SER A 28 -2.44 -8.46 10.57
CA SER A 28 -2.18 -7.64 11.77
C SER A 28 -0.74 -7.17 11.88
N ARG A 29 0.24 -8.01 11.51
CA ARG A 29 1.66 -7.65 11.53
C ARG A 29 1.99 -6.59 10.49
N LEU A 30 1.47 -6.74 9.27
CA LEU A 30 1.67 -5.79 8.19
C LEU A 30 1.01 -4.45 8.52
N LEU A 31 -0.27 -4.45 8.92
CA LEU A 31 -1.00 -3.23 9.29
C LEU A 31 -0.32 -2.47 10.42
N ARG A 32 0.19 -3.17 11.44
CA ARG A 32 0.94 -2.54 12.53
C ARG A 32 2.22 -1.88 12.05
N TRP A 33 2.92 -2.48 11.08
CA TRP A 33 4.09 -1.85 10.48
C TRP A 33 3.70 -0.60 9.67
N ILE A 34 2.64 -0.68 8.87
CA ILE A 34 2.18 0.45 8.05
C ILE A 34 1.75 1.64 8.92
N ASP A 35 1.00 1.36 9.99
CA ASP A 35 0.59 2.35 11.00
C ASP A 35 1.81 3.02 11.65
N ARG A 36 2.82 2.22 12.02
CA ARG A 36 4.10 2.71 12.57
C ARG A 36 4.93 3.50 11.56
N ALA A 37 4.82 3.15 10.28
CA ALA A 37 5.51 3.83 9.20
C ALA A 37 4.78 5.10 8.74
N GLY A 38 3.59 5.41 9.26
CA GLY A 38 2.83 6.62 8.90
C GLY A 38 2.41 6.68 7.43
N VAL A 39 2.46 5.55 6.71
CA VAL A 39 2.07 5.48 5.30
C VAL A 39 0.56 5.56 5.23
N PRO A 40 -0.04 6.39 4.38
CA PRO A 40 -1.49 6.45 4.26
C PRO A 40 -2.01 5.20 3.54
N THR A 41 -2.87 4.45 4.22
CA THR A 41 -3.38 3.12 3.79
C THR A 41 -4.89 3.04 3.90
N THR A 42 -5.54 2.55 2.85
CA THR A 42 -6.95 2.16 2.82
C THR A 42 -7.08 0.67 3.11
N ARG A 43 -7.76 0.32 4.21
CA ARG A 43 -7.99 -1.08 4.59
C ARG A 43 -9.34 -1.56 4.05
N ARG A 44 -9.36 -2.65 3.28
CA ARG A 44 -10.59 -3.27 2.74
C ARG A 44 -10.73 -4.70 3.26
N ASN A 45 -11.86 -4.99 3.90
CA ASN A 45 -12.14 -6.33 4.42
C ASN A 45 -12.80 -7.17 3.32
N ILE A 46 -12.12 -8.23 2.86
CA ILE A 46 -12.64 -9.09 1.78
C ILE A 46 -13.85 -9.92 2.19
N TRP A 47 -14.12 -10.09 3.49
CA TRP A 47 -15.32 -10.81 3.96
C TRP A 47 -16.58 -9.96 3.92
N GLU A 48 -16.44 -8.64 4.06
CA GLU A 48 -17.57 -7.70 4.07
C GLU A 48 -17.78 -7.06 2.69
N ASP A 49 -16.71 -6.94 1.91
CA ASP A 49 -16.68 -6.24 0.63
C ASP A 49 -16.42 -7.26 -0.50
N PRO A 50 -17.46 -7.64 -1.28
CA PRO A 50 -17.31 -8.62 -2.34
C PRO A 50 -16.45 -8.10 -3.52
N GLU A 51 -16.36 -6.79 -3.70
CA GLU A 51 -15.45 -6.19 -4.69
C GLU A 51 -13.99 -6.37 -4.27
N ALA A 52 -13.69 -6.22 -2.97
CA ALA A 52 -12.38 -6.49 -2.41
C ALA A 52 -11.98 -7.96 -2.58
N ALA A 53 -12.91 -8.91 -2.36
CA ALA A 53 -12.67 -10.32 -2.64
C ALA A 53 -12.42 -10.59 -4.14
N ALA A 54 -13.16 -9.93 -5.03
CA ALA A 54 -12.93 -10.00 -6.47
C ALA A 54 -11.55 -9.45 -6.87
N ALA A 55 -11.14 -8.32 -6.29
CA ALA A 55 -9.83 -7.73 -6.53
C ALA A 55 -8.68 -8.64 -6.08
N VAL A 56 -8.82 -9.29 -4.91
CA VAL A 56 -7.82 -10.26 -4.44
C VAL A 56 -7.76 -11.47 -5.37
N ARG A 57 -8.90 -12.04 -5.75
CA ARG A 57 -8.94 -13.17 -6.71
C ARG A 57 -8.34 -12.80 -8.07
N ALA A 58 -8.60 -11.59 -8.56
CA ALA A 58 -8.00 -11.11 -9.80
C ALA A 58 -6.48 -10.95 -9.68
N ALA A 59 -5.98 -10.51 -8.51
CA ALA A 59 -4.56 -10.33 -8.25
C ALA A 59 -3.79 -11.65 -8.06
N THR A 60 -4.43 -12.68 -7.55
CA THR A 60 -3.82 -13.98 -7.22
C THR A 60 -4.06 -15.05 -8.29
N GLY A 61 -4.92 -14.79 -9.28
CA GLY A 61 -5.30 -15.77 -10.29
C GLY A 61 -6.42 -16.73 -9.85
N GLY A 62 -7.16 -16.39 -8.80
CA GLY A 62 -8.34 -17.14 -8.35
C GLY A 62 -8.44 -17.36 -6.83
N ASP A 63 -7.35 -17.12 -6.09
CA ASP A 63 -7.27 -17.38 -4.66
C ASP A 63 -7.57 -16.16 -3.79
N GLU A 64 -8.16 -16.36 -2.61
CA GLU A 64 -8.39 -15.29 -1.62
C GLU A 64 -7.21 -15.16 -0.65
N THR A 65 -6.00 -15.06 -1.21
CA THR A 65 -4.76 -14.95 -0.44
C THR A 65 -4.62 -13.55 0.14
N VAL A 66 -4.49 -13.47 1.47
CA VAL A 66 -4.30 -12.22 2.22
C VAL A 66 -3.10 -12.36 3.17
N PRO A 67 -2.38 -11.26 3.46
CA PRO A 67 -2.63 -9.87 3.06
C PRO A 67 -2.28 -9.61 1.59
N THR A 68 -3.16 -8.93 0.86
CA THR A 68 -2.86 -8.44 -0.51
C THR A 68 -2.83 -6.92 -0.48
N VAL A 69 -1.86 -6.29 -1.12
CA VAL A 69 -1.67 -4.83 -1.10
C VAL A 69 -1.59 -4.30 -2.52
N THR A 70 -2.33 -3.25 -2.83
CA THR A 70 -2.27 -2.56 -4.12
C THR A 70 -1.72 -1.15 -3.93
N ILE A 71 -0.73 -0.79 -4.76
CA ILE A 71 -0.01 0.48 -4.79
C ILE A 71 -0.13 1.01 -6.21
N GLY A 72 -1.05 1.95 -6.44
CA GLY A 72 -1.38 2.41 -7.79
C GLY A 72 -1.79 1.25 -8.68
N GLN A 73 -0.99 0.95 -9.71
CA GLN A 73 -1.22 -0.14 -10.65
C GLN A 73 -0.54 -1.47 -10.27
N ARG A 74 0.28 -1.50 -9.21
CA ARG A 74 0.94 -2.73 -8.76
C ARG A 74 0.19 -3.39 -7.63
N THR A 75 0.09 -4.71 -7.68
CA THR A 75 -0.46 -5.53 -6.60
C THR A 75 0.60 -6.49 -6.09
N LEU A 76 0.67 -6.62 -4.77
CA LEU A 76 1.57 -7.48 -4.02
C LEU A 76 0.73 -8.47 -3.22
N VAL A 77 0.97 -9.76 -3.44
CA VAL A 77 0.30 -10.83 -2.71
C VAL A 77 1.22 -11.31 -1.58
N ASN A 78 0.70 -11.31 -0.36
CA ASN A 78 1.41 -11.67 0.87
C ASN A 78 2.81 -11.03 1.02
N PRO A 79 2.97 -9.69 0.83
CA PRO A 79 4.27 -9.06 0.96
C PRO A 79 4.72 -9.03 2.42
N SER A 80 6.03 -9.22 2.63
CA SER A 80 6.66 -8.86 3.91
C SER A 80 6.69 -7.33 4.06
N PRO A 81 6.82 -6.79 5.29
CA PRO A 81 6.94 -5.35 5.50
C PRO A 81 8.07 -4.69 4.69
N ARG A 82 9.21 -5.39 4.55
CA ARG A 82 10.35 -4.93 3.75
C ARG A 82 10.05 -4.94 2.25
N ALA A 83 9.36 -5.97 1.77
CA ALA A 83 8.94 -6.03 0.36
C ALA A 83 7.92 -4.94 0.04
N LEU A 84 6.97 -4.69 0.97
CA LEU A 84 6.02 -3.60 0.85
C LEU A 84 6.75 -2.25 0.79
N GLN A 85 7.67 -1.98 1.71
CA GLN A 85 8.46 -0.76 1.71
C GLN A 85 9.21 -0.54 0.38
N ALA A 86 9.89 -1.57 -0.12
CA ALA A 86 10.63 -1.47 -1.39
C ALA A 86 9.69 -1.22 -2.57
N ALA A 87 8.51 -1.84 -2.57
CA ALA A 87 7.51 -1.61 -3.60
C ALA A 87 6.91 -0.21 -3.54
N ILE A 88 6.67 0.33 -2.34
CA ILE A 88 6.25 1.72 -2.16
C ILE A 88 7.36 2.65 -2.68
N ALA A 89 8.63 2.45 -2.28
CA ALA A 89 9.75 3.25 -2.79
C ALA A 89 9.85 3.27 -4.33
N ALA A 90 9.53 2.14 -4.97
CA ALA A 90 9.63 2.00 -6.42
C ALA A 90 8.41 2.52 -7.19
N GLN A 91 7.24 2.64 -6.56
CA GLN A 91 5.98 2.96 -7.25
C GLN A 91 5.36 4.27 -6.80
N ALA A 92 5.47 4.55 -5.52
CA ALA A 92 4.91 5.72 -4.89
C ALA A 92 5.86 6.19 -3.77
N PRO A 93 7.10 6.61 -4.11
CA PRO A 93 8.06 7.07 -3.12
C PRO A 93 7.52 8.24 -2.29
N GLU A 94 6.55 9.01 -2.81
CA GLU A 94 5.87 10.07 -2.05
C GLU A 94 5.04 9.58 -0.86
N LEU A 95 4.72 8.28 -0.81
CA LEU A 95 4.01 7.66 0.31
C LEU A 95 4.93 7.18 1.42
N LEU A 96 6.22 7.02 1.13
CA LEU A 96 7.19 6.81 2.18
C LEU A 96 7.46 8.16 2.83
N PRO A 97 7.36 8.27 4.15
CA PRO A 97 7.93 9.44 4.80
C PRO A 97 9.46 9.35 4.70
N ASP A 98 10.01 9.98 3.66
CA ASP A 98 11.18 10.83 3.85
C ASP A 98 10.69 12.04 4.66
N GLY A 99 11.56 12.85 5.22
CA GLY A 99 11.06 13.97 6.02
C GLY A 99 12.14 14.97 6.21
N PRO A 100 11.80 16.20 6.64
CA PRO A 100 10.49 16.77 7.02
C PRO A 100 9.90 17.69 5.89
N GLU A 101 8.69 17.51 5.34
CA GLU A 101 7.33 17.90 5.83
C GLU A 101 6.72 19.13 5.08
N PRO A 102 5.39 19.19 4.81
CA PRO A 102 4.37 19.14 5.87
C PRO A 102 3.17 18.22 5.64
N SER A 103 3.05 17.21 6.50
CA SER A 103 1.83 16.90 7.25
C SER A 103 2.13 16.29 8.64
N ARG A 104 2.63 17.15 9.53
CA ARG A 104 2.79 17.11 11.01
C ARG A 104 3.85 16.16 11.64
N HIS A 105 5.08 16.70 11.71
CA HIS A 105 6.06 16.78 12.80
C HIS A 105 5.97 15.74 13.93
N TRP A 106 6.90 14.75 13.92
CA TRP A 106 7.41 14.15 15.17
C TRP A 106 8.82 13.51 15.09
N TRP A 107 9.52 13.46 13.95
CA TRP A 107 10.82 12.76 13.88
C TRP A 107 12.07 13.64 13.72
N GLU A 108 11.91 14.96 13.66
CA GLU A 108 13.02 15.94 13.65
C GLU A 108 13.70 16.12 15.02
N ARG A 109 14.24 15.06 15.63
CA ARG A 109 15.07 15.23 16.85
C ARG A 109 16.38 14.46 16.93
N THR A 110 16.86 13.78 15.88
CA THR A 110 18.13 13.03 15.99
C THR A 110 19.16 13.21 14.86
N ALA A 111 18.99 14.14 13.92
CA ALA A 111 19.97 14.32 12.83
C ALA A 111 20.51 15.75 12.68
N ARG A 112 20.84 16.42 13.79
CA ARG A 112 21.64 17.67 13.76
C ARG A 112 22.68 17.64 14.88
N SER A 113 23.84 17.06 14.61
CA SER A 113 25.14 17.39 15.23
C SER A 113 26.23 16.52 14.61
N GLY A 114 27.23 17.14 13.98
CA GLY A 114 28.42 16.49 13.44
C GLY A 114 28.97 17.25 12.26
#